data_AF-A0A2E3IEN7-F1
#
_entry.id   AF-A0A2E3IEN7-F1
#
_cell.length_a   1.000
_cell.length_b   1.000
_cell.length_c   1.000
_cell.angle_alpha   90.00
_cell.angle_beta   90.00
_cell.angle_gamma   90.00
#
_symmetry.space_group_name_H-M   'P 1'
#
loop_
_entity.id
_entity.type
_entity.pdbx_description
1 polymer ?
#
loop_
_entity_poly.entity_id
_entity_poly.type
_entity_poly.pdbx_seq_one_letter_code
_entity_poly.pdbx_strand_id
1 'polypeptide(L)'
;MSQKVLLILIAIGSFAIGVAADRFLLISSEQAATKTTDPLSRTARKSQPSRERTETTNSATSENRSHNSGEDSTPSDEFQQLIEQIERGQPTNFAALGRSILSMPPGPQRRRALHRLASRWGRSDPQAALRWSEDLTGRDQFATMEDILRHWSDDDPAAAADYVTQLPGSEHTMHLLRDLSHRWAESDRTAALEWSMALENPALRMRAIRGVASSWAENDPAGAASFTTDSLQTVNERHHVLEAVARRWGEQDLQGALEWARGLEAGDQQRATQSVLRLVAEHNPSEAANIYQDIAAELPQNGPISREYRHMAQEVARVWSSSDPVEAAQWALGLPERGSIRREAVGDVTEQWMRIDSMAAGEWISSLPAGRTRDGASERVVHMTTNSDPGTAFEWAQSLSEDHRRFGLIHHTLTEWSAVDRPAAQQALMTADIPAEVRQRFGEELGLAPPPTPSPQSGGESGTK
;
A
#
# COMPACT_ATOMS: atom_id res chain seq x y z
N MET A 1 -60.88 28.05 19.55
CA MET A 1 -60.04 27.74 18.37
C MET A 1 -58.58 27.69 18.83
N SER A 2 -57.85 26.66 18.37
CA SER A 2 -56.42 26.35 18.57
C SER A 2 -56.01 25.91 19.99
N GLN A 3 -56.20 24.63 20.36
CA GLN A 3 -55.32 23.47 20.17
C GLN A 3 -53.95 23.54 20.88
N LYS A 4 -53.87 22.67 21.89
CA LYS A 4 -52.72 22.25 22.70
C LYS A 4 -51.64 21.63 21.79
N VAL A 5 -50.37 21.92 22.05
CA VAL A 5 -49.27 21.04 21.63
C VAL A 5 -48.55 20.55 22.88
N LEU A 6 -48.65 19.23 23.04
CA LEU A 6 -48.11 18.39 24.08
C LEU A 6 -46.61 18.19 23.83
N LEU A 7 -45.77 18.54 24.80
CA LEU A 7 -44.36 18.17 24.84
C LEU A 7 -44.25 16.67 25.11
N ILE A 8 -43.84 15.90 24.10
CA ILE A 8 -43.39 14.52 24.26
C ILE A 8 -41.85 14.55 24.36
N LEU A 9 -41.37 14.30 25.57
CA LEU A 9 -39.99 13.97 25.88
C LEU A 9 -39.64 12.62 25.23
N ILE A 10 -38.81 12.64 24.20
CA ILE A 10 -38.11 11.43 23.74
C ILE A 10 -36.72 11.44 24.40
N ALA A 11 -36.51 10.46 25.26
CA ALA A 11 -35.24 10.18 25.91
C ALA A 11 -34.18 9.85 24.86
N ILE A 12 -33.18 10.72 24.73
CA ILE A 12 -31.95 10.43 24.00
C ILE A 12 -31.10 9.53 24.92
N GLY A 13 -30.98 8.26 24.57
CA GLY A 13 -29.99 7.38 25.14
C GLY A 13 -28.60 7.82 24.70
N SER A 14 -27.88 8.50 25.59
CA SER A 14 -26.45 8.79 25.43
C SER A 14 -25.66 7.48 25.53
N PHE A 15 -25.01 7.08 24.44
CA PHE A 15 -23.91 6.10 24.50
C PHE A 15 -22.61 6.90 24.66
N ALA A 16 -21.98 6.77 25.82
CA ALA A 16 -20.76 7.47 26.19
C ALA A 16 -19.54 6.80 25.54
N ILE A 17 -18.79 7.55 24.74
CA ILE A 17 -17.41 7.22 24.37
C ILE A 17 -16.52 7.76 25.49
N GLY A 18 -15.90 6.85 26.25
CA GLY A 18 -14.93 7.17 27.28
C GLY A 18 -13.60 7.61 26.67
N VAL A 19 -13.34 8.92 26.67
CA VAL A 19 -12.01 9.50 26.49
C VAL A 19 -11.32 9.50 27.86
N ALA A 20 -10.24 8.74 27.99
CA ALA A 20 -9.29 8.90 29.09
C ALA A 20 -8.27 9.97 28.69
N ALA A 21 -8.52 11.21 29.10
CA ALA A 21 -7.51 12.26 29.18
C ALA A 21 -7.26 12.53 30.67
N ASP A 22 -6.03 12.29 31.12
CA ASP A 22 -5.52 13.02 32.29
C ASP A 22 -3.97 12.97 32.29
N ARG A 23 -3.33 14.11 32.04
CA ARG A 23 -2.69 14.86 33.14
C ARG A 23 -1.96 16.14 32.68
N PHE A 24 -2.56 17.25 33.12
CA PHE A 24 -1.94 18.41 33.79
C PHE A 24 -0.75 19.15 33.14
N LEU A 25 -1.08 20.30 32.57
CA LEU A 25 -0.30 21.54 32.70
C LEU A 25 -0.43 22.08 34.13
N LEU A 26 0.62 22.72 34.66
CA LEU A 26 0.57 24.08 35.24
C LEU A 26 1.97 24.61 35.61
N ILE A 27 2.26 25.78 35.02
CA ILE A 27 2.93 26.99 35.57
C ILE A 27 4.47 27.11 35.48
N SER A 28 4.81 28.17 34.74
CA SER A 28 6.08 28.88 34.60
C SER A 28 6.59 29.55 35.89
N SER A 29 7.91 29.64 36.02
CA SER A 29 8.58 30.87 36.49
C SER A 29 10.01 30.96 35.95
N GLU A 30 10.34 32.14 35.45
CA GLU A 30 11.63 32.60 34.92
C GLU A 30 12.82 32.41 35.87
N GLN A 31 14.04 32.18 35.33
CA GLN A 31 15.07 33.23 35.18
C GLN A 31 16.42 32.69 34.65
N ALA A 32 16.88 33.37 33.59
CA ALA A 32 18.24 33.83 33.30
C ALA A 32 19.47 32.89 33.38
N ALA A 33 20.03 32.66 32.18
CA ALA A 33 21.41 33.00 31.77
C ALA A 33 22.48 31.89 31.64
N THR A 34 23.11 31.97 30.45
CA THR A 34 24.50 31.62 30.05
C THR A 34 24.80 30.30 29.31
N LYS A 35 25.08 30.51 28.00
CA LYS A 35 26.27 30.11 27.23
C LYS A 35 26.67 28.62 27.08
N THR A 36 26.49 28.19 25.83
CA THR A 36 27.48 27.54 24.92
C THR A 36 27.83 26.05 25.12
N THR A 37 27.99 25.40 23.95
CA THR A 37 28.63 24.12 23.60
C THR A 37 27.79 22.83 23.72
N ASP A 38 27.25 22.40 22.57
CA ASP A 38 27.30 21.01 22.09
C ASP A 38 28.74 20.70 21.60
N PRO A 39 29.22 19.44 21.44
CA PRO A 39 28.44 18.25 21.04
C PRO A 39 28.74 16.95 21.81
N LEU A 40 27.84 15.95 21.71
CA LEU A 40 28.12 14.56 21.29
C LEU A 40 27.05 13.55 21.76
N SER A 41 26.32 13.04 20.77
CA SER A 41 25.91 11.66 20.53
C SER A 41 26.19 10.60 21.62
N ARG A 42 25.14 10.14 22.31
CA ARG A 42 24.95 8.73 22.72
C ARG A 42 23.59 8.50 23.36
N THR A 43 22.61 8.03 22.60
CA THR A 43 21.39 7.44 23.17
C THR A 43 21.65 5.96 23.49
N ALA A 44 21.52 5.66 24.78
CA ALA A 44 21.75 4.36 25.38
C ALA A 44 20.63 3.37 25.04
N ARG A 45 21.04 2.18 24.61
CA ARG A 45 20.22 0.98 24.41
C ARG A 45 19.87 0.39 25.79
N LYS A 46 18.58 0.28 26.09
CA LYS A 46 18.06 -0.38 27.31
C LYS A 46 18.54 -1.84 27.37
N SER A 47 19.27 -2.18 28.42
CA SER A 47 19.58 -3.52 28.86
C SER A 47 18.65 -3.92 30.01
N GLN A 48 18.18 -5.17 30.00
CA GLN A 48 17.48 -5.83 31.11
C GLN A 48 17.85 -7.32 31.09
N PRO A 49 17.72 -8.06 32.21
CA PRO A 49 18.87 -8.35 33.06
C PRO A 49 19.20 -9.84 33.14
N SER A 50 20.49 -10.11 33.37
CA SER A 50 21.06 -11.41 33.72
C SER A 50 20.49 -11.90 35.05
N ARG A 51 19.89 -13.09 35.06
CA ARG A 51 19.50 -13.79 36.29
C ARG A 51 20.62 -14.76 36.67
N GLU A 52 21.31 -14.44 37.75
CA GLU A 52 22.15 -15.37 38.52
C GLU A 52 21.32 -16.58 38.96
N ARG A 53 21.91 -17.78 38.85
CA ARG A 53 21.46 -18.94 39.61
C ARG A 53 22.65 -19.64 40.23
N THR A 54 22.81 -19.32 41.51
CA THR A 54 23.40 -20.10 42.62
C THR A 54 23.85 -21.53 42.32
N GLU A 55 25.13 -21.74 42.63
CA GLU A 55 25.74 -23.03 42.97
C GLU A 55 24.96 -23.71 44.10
N THR A 56 24.54 -24.96 43.86
CA THR A 56 24.36 -25.94 44.95
C THR A 56 24.94 -27.26 44.49
N THR A 57 26.03 -27.61 45.14
CA THR A 57 26.66 -28.93 45.22
C THR A 57 25.64 -30.01 45.56
N ASN A 58 25.66 -31.13 44.82
CA ASN A 58 25.39 -32.44 45.39
C ASN A 58 26.12 -33.52 44.60
N SER A 59 27.02 -34.19 45.29
CA SER A 59 27.81 -35.32 44.84
C SER A 59 26.98 -36.61 44.93
N ALA A 60 26.97 -37.41 43.87
CA ALA A 60 26.67 -38.84 43.96
C ALA A 60 27.38 -39.60 42.81
N THR A 61 28.49 -40.22 43.18
CA THR A 61 29.03 -41.51 42.74
C THR A 61 28.81 -42.00 41.30
N SER A 62 29.96 -42.09 40.62
CA SER A 62 30.38 -43.04 39.59
C SER A 62 29.54 -44.31 39.45
N GLU A 63 28.96 -44.51 38.25
CA GLU A 63 28.97 -45.82 37.60
C GLU A 63 29.45 -45.65 36.15
N ASN A 64 30.61 -46.24 35.91
CA ASN A 64 31.26 -46.40 34.64
C ASN A 64 30.42 -47.35 33.77
N ARG A 65 29.68 -46.82 32.80
CA ARG A 65 29.07 -47.61 31.73
C ARG A 65 29.56 -47.11 30.39
N SER A 66 30.49 -47.88 29.82
CA SER A 66 30.94 -47.78 28.45
C SER A 66 29.73 -47.77 27.50
N HIS A 67 29.40 -46.60 26.95
CA HIS A 67 28.59 -46.50 25.76
C HIS A 67 29.38 -45.73 24.71
N ASN A 68 29.85 -46.53 23.75
CA ASN A 68 30.18 -46.15 22.39
C ASN A 68 29.02 -45.31 21.83
N SER A 69 29.11 -43.98 21.93
CA SER A 69 28.23 -43.05 21.22
C SER A 69 28.99 -42.54 20.01
N GLY A 70 28.62 -43.05 18.84
CA GLY A 70 28.86 -42.34 17.59
C GLY A 70 28.33 -40.93 17.73
N GLU A 71 29.10 -39.98 17.21
CA GLU A 71 28.80 -38.55 17.22
C GLU A 71 27.48 -38.32 16.45
N ASP A 72 26.34 -38.34 17.15
CA ASP A 72 25.13 -37.68 16.66
C ASP A 72 25.32 -36.17 16.92
N SER A 73 26.06 -35.53 16.02
CA SER A 73 26.09 -34.07 15.92
C SER A 73 24.65 -33.58 15.77
N THR A 74 24.22 -32.67 16.64
CA THR A 74 22.88 -32.09 16.47
C THR A 74 22.85 -31.31 15.15
N PRO A 75 21.70 -31.13 14.49
CA PRO A 75 21.62 -30.31 13.27
C PRO A 75 22.13 -28.87 13.44
N SER A 76 22.23 -28.40 14.69
CA SER A 76 22.84 -27.11 15.05
C SER A 76 24.37 -27.15 15.00
N ASP A 77 24.99 -28.27 15.38
CA ASP A 77 26.45 -28.45 15.40
C ASP A 77 26.99 -28.65 13.98
N GLU A 78 26.29 -29.44 13.16
CA GLU A 78 26.62 -29.59 11.73
C GLU A 78 26.51 -28.26 10.99
N PHE A 79 25.47 -27.47 11.29
CA PHE A 79 25.31 -26.13 10.76
C PHE A 79 26.46 -25.21 11.19
N GLN A 80 26.83 -25.20 12.47
CA GLN A 80 27.97 -24.40 12.94
C GLN A 80 29.28 -24.81 12.27
N GLN A 81 29.52 -26.11 12.08
CA GLN A 81 30.70 -26.60 11.36
C GLN A 81 30.69 -26.19 9.89
N LEU A 82 29.55 -26.27 9.20
CA LEU A 82 29.39 -25.82 7.80
C LEU A 82 29.68 -24.33 7.65
N ILE A 83 29.15 -23.52 8.57
CA ILE A 83 29.42 -22.08 8.63
C ILE A 83 30.90 -21.81 8.87
N GLU A 84 31.50 -22.51 9.81
CA GLU A 84 32.91 -22.31 10.17
C GLU A 84 33.85 -22.71 9.03
N GLN A 85 33.47 -23.72 8.22
CA GLN A 85 34.19 -24.08 6.99
C GLN A 85 34.10 -22.98 5.92
N ILE A 86 32.92 -22.38 5.73
CA ILE A 86 32.72 -21.24 4.81
C ILE A 86 33.56 -20.03 5.26
N GLU A 87 33.58 -19.74 6.56
CA GLU A 87 34.28 -18.58 7.15
C GLU A 87 35.81 -18.74 7.12
N ARG A 88 36.33 -19.97 7.20
CA ARG A 88 37.78 -20.26 7.17
C ARG A 88 38.42 -20.21 5.78
N GLY A 89 37.64 -19.93 4.72
CA GLY A 89 38.19 -19.76 3.37
C GLY A 89 38.88 -21.00 2.79
N GLN A 90 38.53 -22.19 3.28
CA GLN A 90 39.01 -23.47 2.75
C GLN A 90 38.60 -23.60 1.26
N PRO A 91 39.33 -24.38 0.43
CA PRO A 91 38.87 -24.72 -0.92
C PRO A 91 37.52 -25.41 -0.83
N THR A 92 36.46 -24.62 -1.02
CA THR A 92 35.10 -25.01 -0.67
C THR A 92 34.44 -25.51 -1.93
N ASN A 93 34.02 -26.78 -1.93
CA ASN A 93 33.10 -27.26 -2.95
C ASN A 93 31.72 -26.66 -2.65
N PHE A 94 31.48 -25.44 -3.13
CA PHE A 94 30.23 -24.70 -2.88
C PHE A 94 29.00 -25.50 -3.30
N ALA A 95 29.09 -26.27 -4.39
CA ALA A 95 28.00 -27.15 -4.83
C ALA A 95 27.73 -28.29 -3.82
N ALA A 96 28.76 -28.88 -3.19
CA ALA A 96 28.58 -29.89 -2.15
C ALA A 96 27.95 -29.30 -0.88
N LEU A 97 28.32 -28.08 -0.48
CA LEU A 97 27.66 -27.38 0.61
C LEU A 97 26.21 -27.06 0.28
N GLY A 98 25.93 -26.61 -0.94
CA GLY A 98 24.56 -26.36 -1.42
C GLY A 98 23.67 -27.59 -1.27
N ARG A 99 24.15 -28.78 -1.67
CA ARG A 99 23.42 -30.05 -1.49
C ARG A 99 23.18 -30.39 -0.02
N SER A 100 24.16 -30.12 0.84
CA SER A 100 24.04 -30.36 2.29
C SER A 100 23.05 -29.39 2.95
N ILE A 101 22.98 -28.15 2.47
CA ILE A 101 21.97 -27.19 2.93
C ILE A 101 20.56 -27.61 2.45
N LEU A 102 20.45 -28.20 1.26
CA LEU A 102 19.17 -28.65 0.71
C LEU A 102 18.61 -29.90 1.40
N SER A 103 19.44 -30.73 2.06
CA SER A 103 18.95 -31.82 2.90
C SER A 103 18.35 -31.33 4.22
N MET A 104 18.57 -30.06 4.60
CA MET A 104 17.94 -29.46 5.77
C MET A 104 16.42 -29.26 5.55
N PRO A 105 15.61 -29.45 6.60
CA PRO A 105 14.19 -29.11 6.55
C PRO A 105 13.95 -27.64 6.14
N PRO A 106 12.88 -27.34 5.38
CA PRO A 106 12.47 -25.96 5.11
C PRO A 106 12.28 -25.15 6.39
N GLY A 107 13.01 -24.04 6.50
CA GLY A 107 12.95 -23.24 7.72
C GLY A 107 13.92 -22.05 7.75
N PRO A 108 13.87 -21.24 8.82
CA PRO A 108 14.77 -20.11 9.01
C PRO A 108 16.25 -20.48 8.95
N GLN A 109 16.62 -21.66 9.45
CA GLN A 109 17.99 -22.15 9.50
C GLN A 109 18.54 -22.41 8.09
N ARG A 110 17.78 -23.15 7.26
CA ARG A 110 18.14 -23.37 5.86
C ARG A 110 18.31 -22.06 5.10
N ARG A 111 17.40 -21.10 5.30
CA ARG A 111 17.50 -19.78 4.66
C ARG A 111 18.76 -19.01 5.06
N ARG A 112 19.14 -19.02 6.34
CA ARG A 112 20.40 -18.40 6.79
C ARG A 112 21.62 -19.07 6.17
N ALA A 113 21.59 -20.39 6.02
CA ALA A 113 22.66 -21.15 5.38
C ALA A 113 22.78 -20.79 3.89
N LEU A 114 21.65 -20.79 3.17
CA LEU A 114 21.58 -20.38 1.75
C LEU A 114 22.12 -18.97 1.56
N HIS A 115 21.68 -18.01 2.39
CA HIS A 115 22.16 -16.63 2.34
C HIS A 115 23.68 -16.51 2.47
N ARG A 116 24.27 -17.23 3.42
CA ARG A 116 25.74 -17.21 3.64
C ARG A 116 26.51 -17.87 2.50
N LEU A 117 25.99 -18.98 1.96
CA LEU A 117 26.58 -19.63 0.79
C LEU A 117 26.49 -18.73 -0.45
N ALA A 118 25.31 -18.15 -0.72
CA ALA A 118 25.06 -17.21 -1.79
C ALA A 118 26.01 -16.00 -1.72
N SER A 119 26.17 -15.42 -0.52
CA SER A 119 27.10 -14.32 -0.27
C SER A 119 28.55 -14.67 -0.63
N ARG A 120 29.05 -15.81 -0.15
CA ARG A 120 30.45 -16.22 -0.39
C ARG A 120 30.69 -16.66 -1.82
N TRP A 121 29.79 -17.47 -2.37
CA TRP A 121 29.92 -18.00 -3.71
C TRP A 121 29.71 -16.89 -4.75
N GLY A 122 28.76 -15.99 -4.53
CA GLY A 122 28.51 -14.84 -5.42
C GLY A 122 29.72 -13.93 -5.61
N ARG A 123 30.53 -13.71 -4.57
CA ARG A 123 31.81 -12.95 -4.69
C ARG A 123 32.91 -13.73 -5.41
N SER A 124 32.87 -15.06 -5.36
CA SER A 124 33.94 -15.91 -5.89
C SER A 124 33.71 -16.32 -7.35
N ASP A 125 32.49 -16.76 -7.68
CA ASP A 125 32.07 -17.19 -9.00
C ASP A 125 30.54 -17.00 -9.10
N PRO A 126 30.09 -15.76 -9.40
CA PRO A 126 28.67 -15.43 -9.42
C PRO A 126 27.89 -16.22 -10.47
N GLN A 127 28.53 -16.56 -11.60
CA GLN A 127 27.87 -17.28 -12.68
C GLN A 127 27.62 -18.74 -12.28
N ALA A 128 28.57 -19.40 -11.64
CA ALA A 128 28.35 -20.74 -11.11
C ALA A 128 27.32 -20.73 -9.97
N ALA A 129 27.35 -19.71 -9.10
CA ALA A 129 26.36 -19.55 -8.04
C ALA A 129 24.94 -19.35 -8.60
N LEU A 130 24.78 -18.55 -9.65
CA LEU A 130 23.50 -18.31 -10.32
C LEU A 130 22.96 -19.61 -10.95
N ARG A 131 23.79 -20.37 -11.66
CA ARG A 131 23.38 -21.70 -12.17
C ARG A 131 22.94 -22.63 -11.04
N TRP A 132 23.64 -22.64 -9.92
CA TRP A 132 23.22 -23.42 -8.76
C TRP A 132 21.88 -22.96 -8.18
N SER A 133 21.62 -21.64 -8.19
CA SER A 133 20.33 -21.12 -7.72
C SER A 133 19.15 -21.63 -8.54
N GLU A 134 19.35 -21.99 -9.81
CA GLU A 134 18.32 -22.58 -10.69
C GLU A 134 17.87 -23.98 -10.22
N ASP A 135 18.71 -24.70 -9.47
CA ASP A 135 18.35 -26.00 -8.88
C ASP A 135 17.42 -25.87 -7.66
N LEU A 136 17.26 -24.65 -7.13
CA LEU A 136 16.37 -24.36 -6.01
C LEU A 136 14.94 -24.15 -6.52
N THR A 137 13.96 -24.19 -5.61
CA THR A 137 12.55 -23.99 -5.97
C THR A 137 11.86 -22.95 -5.09
N GLY A 138 10.87 -22.27 -5.65
CA GLY A 138 10.01 -21.33 -4.95
C GLY A 138 10.79 -20.17 -4.33
N ARG A 139 10.53 -19.88 -3.05
CA ARG A 139 11.11 -18.74 -2.33
C ARG A 139 12.64 -18.83 -2.19
N ASP A 140 13.17 -20.04 -1.99
CA ASP A 140 14.59 -20.22 -1.72
C ASP A 140 15.43 -19.92 -2.98
N GLN A 141 14.93 -20.27 -4.18
CA GLN A 141 15.54 -19.88 -5.45
C GLN A 141 15.68 -18.37 -5.57
N PHE A 142 14.56 -17.66 -5.41
CA PHE A 142 14.51 -16.22 -5.59
C PHE A 142 15.44 -15.50 -4.60
N ALA A 143 15.33 -15.80 -3.30
CA ALA A 143 16.13 -15.15 -2.28
C ALA A 143 17.64 -15.40 -2.48
N THR A 144 18.00 -16.62 -2.91
CA THR A 144 19.39 -16.99 -3.18
C THR A 144 19.93 -16.24 -4.40
N MET A 145 19.17 -16.17 -5.50
CA MET A 145 19.55 -15.40 -6.69
C MET A 145 19.76 -13.92 -6.38
N GLU A 146 18.82 -13.31 -5.63
CA GLU A 146 18.95 -11.92 -5.18
C GLU A 146 20.21 -11.73 -4.32
N ASP A 147 20.48 -12.64 -3.38
CA ASP A 147 21.68 -12.58 -2.55
C ASP A 147 22.97 -12.68 -3.38
N ILE A 148 23.02 -13.56 -4.38
CA ILE A 148 24.17 -13.70 -5.28
C ILE A 148 24.39 -12.41 -6.06
N LEU A 149 23.34 -11.89 -6.71
CA LEU A 149 23.42 -10.66 -7.52
C LEU A 149 23.84 -9.46 -6.69
N ARG A 150 23.29 -9.34 -5.47
CA ARG A 150 23.68 -8.29 -4.53
C ARG A 150 25.18 -8.35 -4.26
N HIS A 151 25.72 -9.51 -3.91
CA HIS A 151 27.14 -9.66 -3.60
C HIS A 151 28.06 -9.57 -4.81
N TRP A 152 27.63 -10.03 -5.98
CA TRP A 152 28.34 -9.79 -7.23
C TRP A 152 28.47 -8.29 -7.50
N SER A 153 27.40 -7.52 -7.27
CA SER A 153 27.40 -6.08 -7.45
C SER A 153 28.32 -5.31 -6.48
N ASP A 154 28.82 -5.93 -5.40
CA ASP A 154 29.86 -5.30 -4.56
C ASP A 154 31.21 -5.23 -5.28
N ASP A 155 31.49 -6.20 -6.15
CA ASP A 155 32.79 -6.37 -6.80
C ASP A 155 32.73 -5.91 -8.27
N ASP A 156 31.63 -6.18 -8.97
CA ASP A 156 31.38 -5.80 -10.36
C ASP A 156 29.89 -5.45 -10.58
N PRO A 157 29.48 -4.21 -10.26
CA PRO A 157 28.09 -3.78 -10.38
C PRO A 157 27.59 -3.75 -11.83
N ALA A 158 28.48 -3.47 -12.79
CA ALA A 158 28.13 -3.44 -14.21
C ALA A 158 27.72 -4.82 -14.72
N ALA A 159 28.54 -5.84 -14.46
CA ALA A 159 28.25 -7.19 -14.90
C ALA A 159 27.02 -7.79 -14.21
N ALA A 160 26.82 -7.49 -12.92
CA ALA A 160 25.63 -7.91 -12.18
C ALA A 160 24.35 -7.27 -12.76
N ALA A 161 24.38 -5.98 -13.07
CA ALA A 161 23.25 -5.28 -13.66
C ALA A 161 22.96 -5.77 -15.10
N ASP A 162 24.00 -5.97 -15.91
CA ASP A 162 23.87 -6.52 -17.27
C ASP A 162 23.24 -7.91 -17.28
N TYR A 163 23.57 -8.76 -16.30
CA TYR A 163 22.91 -10.06 -16.16
C TYR A 163 21.41 -9.92 -15.93
N VAL A 164 20.98 -9.00 -15.06
CA VAL A 164 19.56 -8.80 -14.76
C VAL A 164 18.78 -8.31 -15.99
N THR A 165 19.40 -7.53 -16.87
CA THR A 165 18.74 -7.09 -18.12
C THR A 165 18.42 -8.23 -19.10
N GLN A 166 19.10 -9.38 -18.97
CA GLN A 166 18.90 -10.56 -19.81
C GLN A 166 17.81 -11.49 -19.27
N LEU A 167 17.38 -11.31 -18.02
CA LEU A 167 16.31 -12.11 -17.44
C LEU A 167 14.96 -11.75 -18.06
N PRO A 168 14.00 -12.69 -18.09
CA PRO A 168 12.65 -12.40 -18.56
C PRO A 168 12.06 -11.18 -17.85
N GLY A 169 11.40 -10.31 -18.62
CA GLY A 169 10.76 -9.08 -18.13
C GLY A 169 9.61 -9.39 -17.17
N SER A 170 9.94 -9.57 -15.89
CA SER A 170 9.01 -9.77 -14.79
C SER A 170 9.11 -8.61 -13.81
N GLU A 171 8.06 -8.36 -13.01
CA GLU A 171 8.12 -7.33 -11.96
C GLU A 171 9.31 -7.56 -11.01
N HIS A 172 9.63 -8.82 -10.71
CA HIS A 172 10.77 -9.18 -9.87
C HIS A 172 12.10 -8.74 -10.50
N THR A 173 12.31 -9.02 -11.79
CA THR A 173 13.47 -8.55 -12.55
C THR A 173 13.59 -7.03 -12.50
N MET A 174 12.46 -6.34 -12.65
CA MET A 174 12.42 -4.89 -12.57
C MET A 174 12.74 -4.36 -11.15
N HIS A 175 12.34 -5.06 -10.08
CA HIS A 175 12.74 -4.69 -8.72
C HIS A 175 14.25 -4.86 -8.52
N LEU A 176 14.81 -6.01 -8.93
CA LEU A 176 16.25 -6.28 -8.86
C LEU A 176 17.06 -5.24 -9.62
N LEU A 177 16.63 -4.88 -10.84
CA LEU A 177 17.32 -3.89 -11.65
C LEU A 177 17.43 -2.55 -10.94
N ARG A 178 16.33 -2.06 -10.34
CA ARG A 178 16.34 -0.81 -9.58
C ARG A 178 17.30 -0.88 -8.40
N ASP A 179 17.28 -1.99 -7.66
CA ASP A 179 18.06 -2.15 -6.43
C ASP A 179 19.56 -2.25 -6.73
N LEU A 180 19.95 -2.99 -7.77
CA LEU A 180 21.33 -3.02 -8.27
C LEU A 180 21.77 -1.67 -8.81
N SER A 181 20.91 -0.95 -9.54
CA SER A 181 21.23 0.40 -10.05
C SER A 181 21.43 1.41 -8.93
N HIS A 182 20.60 1.34 -7.88
CA HIS A 182 20.75 2.14 -6.66
C HIS A 182 22.09 1.86 -6.00
N ARG A 183 22.41 0.58 -5.79
CA ARG A 183 23.65 0.15 -5.16
C ARG A 183 24.90 0.53 -5.94
N TRP A 184 24.88 0.34 -7.26
CA TRP A 184 25.97 0.81 -8.12
C TRP A 184 26.17 2.31 -7.94
N ALA A 185 25.09 3.10 -7.95
CA ALA A 185 25.16 4.54 -7.78
C ALA A 185 25.69 4.99 -6.39
N GLU A 186 25.59 4.16 -5.34
CA GLU A 186 26.22 4.45 -4.04
C GLU A 186 27.76 4.50 -4.16
N SER A 187 28.33 3.67 -5.04
CA SER A 187 29.79 3.60 -5.30
C SER A 187 30.26 4.53 -6.44
N ASP A 188 29.53 4.55 -7.56
CA ASP A 188 29.85 5.30 -8.77
C ASP A 188 28.56 5.68 -9.50
N ARG A 189 27.99 6.81 -9.08
CA ARG A 189 26.79 7.41 -9.69
C ARG A 189 26.97 7.69 -11.17
N THR A 190 28.15 8.11 -11.61
CA THR A 190 28.38 8.52 -13.00
C THR A 190 28.31 7.31 -13.92
N ALA A 191 29.06 6.24 -13.59
CA ALA A 191 29.04 5.01 -14.37
C ALA A 191 27.64 4.35 -14.37
N ALA A 192 26.97 4.32 -13.22
CA ALA A 192 25.60 3.78 -13.11
C ALA A 192 24.60 4.58 -13.97
N LEU A 193 24.73 5.91 -14.00
CA LEU A 193 23.86 6.77 -14.80
C LEU A 193 24.12 6.57 -16.29
N GLU A 194 25.38 6.58 -16.73
CA GLU A 194 25.77 6.33 -18.13
C GLU A 194 25.23 5.00 -18.64
N TRP A 195 25.43 3.93 -17.87
CA TRP A 195 24.89 2.61 -18.19
C TRP A 195 23.36 2.62 -18.25
N SER A 196 22.69 3.22 -17.26
CA SER A 196 21.22 3.23 -17.22
C SER A 196 20.61 3.95 -18.42
N MET A 197 21.22 5.05 -18.88
CA MET A 197 20.79 5.79 -20.06
C MET A 197 21.05 5.05 -21.38
N ALA A 198 22.09 4.21 -21.43
CA ALA A 198 22.44 3.42 -22.61
C ALA A 198 21.47 2.24 -22.87
N LEU A 199 20.61 1.90 -21.91
CA LEU A 199 19.63 0.83 -22.07
C LEU A 199 18.60 1.17 -23.17
N GLU A 200 18.51 0.30 -24.18
CA GLU A 200 17.60 0.48 -25.32
C GLU A 200 16.14 0.24 -24.94
N ASN A 201 15.88 -0.69 -24.01
CA ASN A 201 14.53 -1.00 -23.55
C ASN A 201 14.03 0.11 -22.60
N PRO A 202 12.96 0.86 -22.96
CA PRO A 202 12.50 2.00 -22.16
C PRO A 202 12.06 1.61 -20.73
N ALA A 203 11.51 0.41 -20.54
CA ALA A 203 11.07 -0.05 -19.22
C ALA A 203 12.26 -0.37 -18.29
N LEU A 204 13.32 -0.99 -18.83
CA LEU A 204 14.56 -1.25 -18.07
C LEU A 204 15.29 0.06 -17.78
N ARG A 205 15.44 0.93 -18.78
CA ARG A 205 16.05 2.27 -18.64
C ARG A 205 15.39 3.09 -17.54
N MET A 206 14.07 3.23 -17.60
CA MET A 206 13.24 3.88 -16.59
C MET A 206 13.57 3.39 -15.18
N ARG A 207 13.55 2.06 -15.00
CA ARG A 207 13.68 1.41 -13.71
C ARG A 207 15.09 1.55 -13.15
N ALA A 208 16.10 1.48 -14.02
CA ALA A 208 17.50 1.72 -13.69
C ALA A 208 17.76 3.18 -13.27
N ILE A 209 17.35 4.15 -14.09
CA ILE A 209 17.49 5.59 -13.79
C ILE A 209 16.82 5.92 -12.45
N ARG A 210 15.63 5.36 -12.18
CA ARG A 210 14.96 5.55 -10.89
C ARG A 210 15.77 5.03 -9.70
N GLY A 211 16.47 3.90 -9.85
CA GLY A 211 17.38 3.38 -8.83
C GLY A 211 18.54 4.34 -8.57
N VAL A 212 19.21 4.77 -9.64
CA VAL A 212 20.34 5.72 -9.58
C VAL A 212 19.90 7.04 -8.94
N ALA A 213 18.78 7.62 -9.38
CA ALA A 213 18.26 8.88 -8.87
C ALA A 213 17.84 8.78 -7.39
N SER A 214 17.30 7.64 -6.96
CA SER A 214 17.01 7.41 -5.53
C SER A 214 18.29 7.39 -4.69
N SER A 215 19.37 6.75 -5.15
CA SER A 215 20.66 6.75 -4.45
C SER A 215 21.29 8.13 -4.41
N TRP A 216 21.23 8.86 -5.54
CA TRP A 216 21.67 10.25 -5.59
C TRP A 216 20.89 11.11 -4.59
N ALA A 217 19.56 11.01 -4.56
CA ALA A 217 18.73 11.80 -3.69
C ALA A 217 18.96 11.55 -2.18
N GLU A 218 19.61 10.45 -1.80
CA GLU A 218 19.99 10.20 -0.41
C GLU A 218 21.14 11.11 0.08
N ASN A 219 21.97 11.65 -0.82
CA ASN A 219 23.10 12.50 -0.46
C ASN A 219 22.99 13.91 -1.03
N ASP A 220 22.32 14.07 -2.17
CA ASP A 220 22.15 15.34 -2.89
C ASP A 220 20.80 15.35 -3.62
N PRO A 221 19.67 15.53 -2.89
CA PRO A 221 18.34 15.54 -3.48
C PRO A 221 18.12 16.70 -4.45
N ALA A 222 18.77 17.84 -4.23
CA ALA A 222 18.69 18.99 -5.14
C ALA A 222 19.35 18.69 -6.49
N GLY A 223 20.54 18.07 -6.51
CA GLY A 223 21.18 17.64 -7.74
C GLY A 223 20.39 16.57 -8.49
N ALA A 224 19.84 15.58 -7.76
CA ALA A 224 18.97 14.55 -8.36
C ALA A 224 17.70 15.15 -8.97
N ALA A 225 17.13 16.16 -8.31
CA ALA A 225 16.00 16.91 -8.81
C ALA A 225 16.32 17.69 -10.09
N SER A 226 17.43 18.46 -10.12
CA SER A 226 17.87 19.17 -11.32
C SER A 226 18.14 18.23 -12.48
N PHE A 227 18.78 17.08 -12.23
CA PHE A 227 18.95 16.06 -13.25
C PHE A 227 17.60 15.59 -13.83
N THR A 228 16.63 15.34 -12.96
CA THR A 228 15.30 14.85 -13.34
C THR A 228 14.57 15.87 -14.23
N THR A 229 14.62 17.15 -13.87
CA THR A 229 13.94 18.21 -14.63
C THR A 229 14.66 18.56 -15.93
N ASP A 230 15.98 18.55 -15.93
CA ASP A 230 16.77 19.13 -17.02
C ASP A 230 17.13 18.08 -18.08
N SER A 231 17.35 16.82 -17.66
CA SER A 231 17.86 15.77 -18.55
C SER A 231 16.78 14.81 -19.05
N LEU A 232 15.69 14.60 -18.29
CA LEU A 232 14.65 13.64 -18.66
C LEU A 232 13.53 14.29 -19.47
N GLN A 233 13.65 14.19 -20.79
CA GLN A 233 12.71 14.80 -21.74
C GLN A 233 11.41 14.01 -21.87
N THR A 234 11.46 12.67 -21.77
CA THR A 234 10.26 11.83 -21.81
C THR A 234 9.45 12.04 -20.54
N VAL A 235 8.22 12.53 -20.70
CA VAL A 235 7.28 12.82 -19.60
C VAL A 235 7.11 11.63 -18.66
N ASN A 236 6.91 10.43 -19.21
CA ASN A 236 6.78 9.22 -18.39
C ASN A 236 8.05 8.90 -17.60
N GLU A 237 9.25 9.11 -18.18
CA GLU A 237 10.53 8.87 -17.49
C GLU A 237 10.73 9.83 -16.35
N ARG A 238 10.52 11.12 -16.65
CA ARG A 238 10.62 12.18 -15.65
C ARG A 238 9.67 11.93 -14.48
N HIS A 239 8.42 11.57 -14.75
CA HIS A 239 7.42 11.33 -13.71
C HIS A 239 7.84 10.30 -12.65
N HIS A 240 8.30 9.12 -13.06
CA HIS A 240 8.64 8.05 -12.11
C HIS A 240 9.92 8.33 -11.32
N VAL A 241 10.87 9.05 -11.93
CA VAL A 241 12.11 9.48 -11.27
C VAL A 241 11.81 10.61 -10.28
N LEU A 242 10.96 11.56 -10.69
CA LEU A 242 10.50 12.68 -9.86
C LEU A 242 9.79 12.21 -8.60
N GLU A 243 8.93 11.19 -8.69
CA GLU A 243 8.30 10.56 -7.51
C GLU A 243 9.34 9.97 -6.55
N ALA A 244 10.39 9.33 -7.07
CA ALA A 244 11.43 8.73 -6.24
C ALA A 244 12.28 9.80 -5.55
N VAL A 245 12.67 10.86 -6.26
CA VAL A 245 13.43 11.99 -5.71
C VAL A 245 12.58 12.73 -4.67
N ALA A 246 11.32 13.04 -4.98
CA ALA A 246 10.40 13.71 -4.06
C ALA A 246 10.24 12.95 -2.75
N ARG A 247 10.09 11.62 -2.83
CA ARG A 247 9.99 10.77 -1.65
C ARG A 247 11.30 10.78 -0.84
N ARG A 248 12.45 10.57 -1.47
CA ARG A 248 13.74 10.53 -0.76
C ARG A 248 14.08 11.86 -0.12
N TRP A 249 13.84 12.96 -0.82
CA TRP A 249 14.00 14.29 -0.25
C TRP A 249 13.06 14.48 0.93
N GLY A 250 11.78 14.15 0.80
CA GLY A 250 10.80 14.29 1.88
C GLY A 250 11.13 13.47 3.14
N GLU A 251 11.82 12.32 3.00
CA GLU A 251 12.28 11.50 4.13
C GLU A 251 13.39 12.19 4.95
N GLN A 252 14.15 13.08 4.33
CA GLN A 252 15.29 13.78 4.96
C GLN A 252 14.96 15.21 5.35
N ASP A 253 14.28 15.93 4.47
CA ASP A 253 13.91 17.33 4.57
C ASP A 253 12.57 17.56 3.88
N LEU A 254 11.50 17.39 4.65
CA LEU A 254 10.13 17.59 4.21
C LEU A 254 9.90 19.02 3.70
N GLN A 255 10.47 20.03 4.35
CA GLN A 255 10.24 21.42 3.97
C GLN A 255 10.92 21.72 2.63
N GLY A 256 12.19 21.33 2.47
CA GLY A 256 12.91 21.49 1.20
C GLY A 256 12.24 20.75 0.04
N ALA A 257 11.72 19.54 0.28
CA ALA A 257 10.98 18.79 -0.74
C ALA A 257 9.68 19.50 -1.18
N LEU A 258 8.93 20.09 -0.24
CA LEU A 258 7.72 20.86 -0.55
C LEU A 258 8.04 22.18 -1.26
N GLU A 259 9.11 22.87 -0.84
CA GLU A 259 9.58 24.10 -1.49
C GLU A 259 10.02 23.82 -2.93
N TRP A 260 10.78 22.76 -3.15
CA TRP A 260 11.15 22.31 -4.49
C TRP A 260 9.93 21.96 -5.34
N ALA A 261 8.99 21.16 -4.80
CA ALA A 261 7.79 20.76 -5.52
C ALA A 261 6.97 21.97 -6.00
N ARG A 262 6.87 23.03 -5.18
CA ARG A 262 6.19 24.29 -5.55
C ARG A 262 6.87 25.04 -6.70
N GLY A 263 8.17 24.85 -6.91
CA GLY A 263 8.93 25.51 -7.98
C GLY A 263 8.82 24.84 -9.35
N LEU A 264 8.18 23.67 -9.44
CA LEU A 264 8.05 22.89 -10.67
C LEU A 264 6.90 23.39 -11.56
N GLU A 265 6.93 22.99 -12.84
CA GLU A 265 5.79 23.16 -13.72
C GLU A 265 4.56 22.38 -13.20
N ALA A 266 3.35 22.84 -13.50
CA ALA A 266 2.11 22.37 -12.86
C ALA A 266 1.93 20.83 -12.83
N GLY A 267 2.30 20.12 -13.90
CA GLY A 267 2.22 18.65 -13.95
C GLY A 267 3.21 17.94 -13.03
N ASP A 268 4.45 18.44 -12.97
CA ASP A 268 5.51 17.89 -12.14
C ASP A 268 5.33 18.31 -10.67
N GLN A 269 4.87 19.53 -10.41
CA GLN A 269 4.48 20.04 -9.09
C GLN A 269 3.43 19.13 -8.44
N GLN A 270 2.35 18.81 -9.16
CA GLN A 270 1.25 17.97 -8.65
C GLN A 270 1.78 16.60 -8.21
N ARG A 271 2.63 15.99 -9.02
CA ARG A 271 3.20 14.66 -8.77
C ARG A 271 4.21 14.65 -7.62
N ALA A 272 5.12 15.61 -7.57
CA ALA A 272 6.06 15.76 -6.46
C ALA A 272 5.31 15.97 -5.14
N THR A 273 4.35 16.90 -5.12
CA THR A 273 3.55 17.20 -3.92
C THR A 273 2.77 15.96 -3.45
N GLN A 274 2.13 15.23 -4.37
CA GLN A 274 1.42 13.99 -4.03
C GLN A 274 2.37 12.92 -3.46
N SER A 275 3.59 12.80 -4.00
CA SER A 275 4.58 11.83 -3.52
C SER A 275 5.05 12.14 -2.10
N VAL A 276 5.28 13.43 -1.81
CA VAL A 276 5.64 13.90 -0.46
C VAL A 276 4.48 13.69 0.51
N LEU A 277 3.24 14.07 0.13
CA LEU A 277 2.07 13.85 0.98
C LEU A 277 1.80 12.37 1.27
N ARG A 278 1.95 11.50 0.27
CA ARG A 278 1.84 10.04 0.46
C ARG A 278 2.87 9.55 1.48
N LEU A 279 4.13 9.97 1.35
CA LEU A 279 5.19 9.60 2.29
C LEU A 279 4.84 10.00 3.73
N VAL A 280 4.41 11.25 3.92
CA VAL A 280 4.02 11.73 5.26
C VAL A 280 2.83 10.94 5.76
N ALA A 281 1.81 10.69 4.91
CA ALA A 281 0.61 9.97 5.31
C ALA A 281 0.87 8.52 5.71
N GLU A 282 1.86 7.86 5.10
CA GLU A 282 2.25 6.48 5.44
C GLU A 282 2.82 6.36 6.87
N HIS A 283 3.43 7.42 7.40
CA HIS A 283 4.08 7.42 8.73
C HIS A 283 3.28 8.19 9.78
N ASN A 284 2.67 9.31 9.38
CA ASN A 284 1.95 10.25 10.23
C ASN A 284 0.80 10.91 9.43
N PRO A 285 -0.35 10.24 9.30
CA PRO A 285 -1.45 10.74 8.48
C PRO A 285 -2.08 12.04 9.00
N SER A 286 -2.03 12.28 10.32
CA SER A 286 -2.46 13.56 10.90
C SER A 286 -1.57 14.73 10.48
N GLU A 287 -0.26 14.51 10.34
CA GLU A 287 0.65 15.54 9.83
C GLU A 287 0.43 15.81 8.33
N ALA A 288 0.19 14.77 7.53
CA ALA A 288 -0.18 14.94 6.12
C ALA A 288 -1.49 15.73 5.96
N ALA A 289 -2.47 15.49 6.84
CA ALA A 289 -3.70 16.25 6.92
C ALA A 289 -3.46 17.74 7.26
N ASN A 290 -2.54 18.05 8.16
CA ASN A 290 -2.17 19.44 8.49
C ASN A 290 -1.49 20.13 7.30
N ILE A 291 -0.54 19.48 6.64
CA ILE A 291 0.12 20.02 5.44
C ILE A 291 -0.92 20.30 4.34
N TYR A 292 -1.87 19.37 4.14
CA TYR A 292 -2.98 19.58 3.22
C TYR A 292 -3.80 20.83 3.59
N GLN A 293 -4.12 21.02 4.88
CA GLN A 293 -4.87 22.19 5.35
C GLN A 293 -4.11 23.49 5.14
N ASP A 294 -2.79 23.51 5.39
CA ASP A 294 -1.94 24.68 5.15
C ASP A 294 -1.94 25.07 3.67
N ILE A 295 -1.75 24.09 2.78
CA ILE A 295 -1.82 24.28 1.33
C ILE A 295 -3.23 24.75 0.90
N ALA A 296 -4.29 24.20 1.50
CA ALA A 296 -5.66 24.60 1.21
C ALA A 296 -6.00 26.00 1.74
N ALA A 297 -5.32 26.50 2.78
CA ALA A 297 -5.53 27.83 3.33
C ALA A 297 -5.02 28.96 2.41
N GLU A 298 -4.02 28.66 1.57
CA GLU A 298 -3.48 29.59 0.57
C GLU A 298 -4.40 29.78 -0.65
N LEU A 299 -5.40 28.92 -0.81
CA LEU A 299 -6.33 28.99 -1.94
C LEU A 299 -7.28 30.19 -1.87
N PRO A 300 -7.66 30.77 -3.02
CA PRO A 300 -8.75 31.72 -3.08
C PRO A 300 -10.03 31.14 -2.47
N GLN A 301 -10.62 31.83 -1.48
CA GLN A 301 -11.82 31.36 -0.79
C GLN A 301 -13.06 31.27 -1.71
N ASN A 302 -13.04 31.96 -2.84
CA ASN A 302 -14.10 31.96 -3.85
C ASN A 302 -13.56 31.49 -5.22
N GLY A 303 -14.41 30.85 -6.03
CA GLY A 303 -14.08 30.40 -7.39
C GLY A 303 -13.91 28.88 -7.55
N PRO A 304 -13.47 28.39 -8.72
CA PRO A 304 -13.17 26.97 -8.91
C PRO A 304 -11.97 26.55 -8.06
N ILE A 305 -12.00 25.32 -7.52
CA ILE A 305 -10.82 24.70 -6.89
C ILE A 305 -10.15 23.81 -7.94
N SER A 306 -8.83 23.92 -8.05
CA SER A 306 -8.02 23.13 -8.96
C SER A 306 -8.08 21.64 -8.59
N ARG A 307 -8.02 20.75 -9.59
CA ARG A 307 -8.21 19.30 -9.38
C ARG A 307 -7.15 18.70 -8.46
N GLU A 308 -5.97 19.31 -8.43
CA GLU A 308 -4.81 18.94 -7.65
C GLU A 308 -5.12 18.88 -6.15
N TYR A 309 -5.88 19.85 -5.63
CA TYR A 309 -6.27 19.88 -4.21
C TYR A 309 -7.23 18.77 -3.83
N ARG A 310 -8.13 18.41 -4.73
CA ARG A 310 -8.98 17.23 -4.54
C ARG A 310 -8.10 15.98 -4.49
N HIS A 311 -7.19 15.81 -5.44
CA HIS A 311 -6.29 14.66 -5.49
C HIS A 311 -5.37 14.54 -4.25
N MET A 312 -4.91 15.66 -3.69
CA MET A 312 -4.17 15.64 -2.42
C MET A 312 -5.03 15.13 -1.26
N ALA A 313 -6.28 15.59 -1.15
CA ALA A 313 -7.18 15.12 -0.09
C ALA A 313 -7.50 13.62 -0.23
N GLN A 314 -7.76 13.18 -1.46
CA GLN A 314 -7.99 11.78 -1.82
C GLN A 314 -6.80 10.88 -1.44
N GLU A 315 -5.58 11.36 -1.73
CA GLU A 315 -4.36 10.63 -1.41
C GLU A 315 -4.19 10.44 0.11
N VAL A 316 -4.37 11.50 0.90
CA VAL A 316 -4.31 11.42 2.37
C VAL A 316 -5.41 10.52 2.92
N ALA A 317 -6.65 10.65 2.45
CA ALA A 317 -7.78 9.80 2.83
C ALA A 317 -7.48 8.30 2.58
N ARG A 318 -6.99 7.99 1.39
CA ARG A 318 -6.69 6.61 0.99
C ARG A 318 -5.57 5.99 1.83
N VAL A 319 -4.49 6.72 2.06
CA VAL A 319 -3.36 6.20 2.85
C VAL A 319 -3.74 6.09 4.32
N TRP A 320 -4.37 7.10 4.90
CA TRP A 320 -4.82 7.06 6.30
C TRP A 320 -5.82 5.91 6.53
N SER A 321 -6.78 5.72 5.63
CA SER A 321 -7.78 4.66 5.77
C SER A 321 -7.17 3.25 5.73
N SER A 322 -5.98 3.07 5.14
CA SER A 322 -5.29 1.79 5.15
C SER A 322 -4.75 1.37 6.53
N SER A 323 -4.58 2.33 7.45
CA SER A 323 -4.11 2.09 8.83
C SER A 323 -5.21 2.33 9.87
N ASP A 324 -5.98 3.42 9.74
CA ASP A 324 -7.10 3.76 10.61
C ASP A 324 -8.26 4.39 9.80
N PRO A 325 -9.23 3.57 9.36
CA PRO A 325 -10.36 4.07 8.58
C PRO A 325 -11.32 4.95 9.37
N VAL A 326 -11.37 4.83 10.71
CA VAL A 326 -12.27 5.62 11.56
C VAL A 326 -11.77 7.05 11.69
N GLU A 327 -10.48 7.23 11.99
CA GLU A 327 -9.87 8.55 12.03
C GLU A 327 -9.85 9.21 10.65
N ALA A 328 -9.53 8.45 9.59
CA ALA A 328 -9.57 8.94 8.22
C ALA A 328 -10.99 9.42 7.83
N ALA A 329 -12.03 8.69 8.23
CA ALA A 329 -13.43 9.09 8.03
C ALA A 329 -13.76 10.41 8.74
N GLN A 330 -13.33 10.57 9.99
CA GLN A 330 -13.55 11.80 10.76
C GLN A 330 -12.90 13.01 10.08
N TRP A 331 -11.64 12.85 9.65
CA TRP A 331 -10.94 13.89 8.92
C TRP A 331 -11.63 14.21 7.58
N ALA A 332 -11.97 13.20 6.79
CA ALA A 332 -12.61 13.38 5.49
C ALA A 332 -13.95 14.11 5.60
N LEU A 333 -14.74 13.83 6.65
CA LEU A 333 -16.01 14.54 6.92
C LEU A 333 -15.81 16.02 7.29
N GLY A 334 -14.65 16.37 7.87
CA GLY A 334 -14.27 17.75 8.19
C GLY A 334 -13.86 18.60 6.98
N LEU A 335 -13.63 17.97 5.82
CA LEU A 335 -13.20 18.67 4.60
C LEU A 335 -14.31 19.55 4.00
N PRO A 336 -13.95 20.60 3.24
CA PRO A 336 -14.91 21.40 2.52
C PRO A 336 -15.58 20.60 1.39
N GLU A 337 -16.86 20.85 1.12
CA GLU A 337 -17.55 20.26 -0.04
C GLU A 337 -17.18 20.94 -1.37
N ARG A 338 -16.59 22.14 -1.29
CA ARG A 338 -16.24 22.91 -2.47
C ARG A 338 -15.34 22.07 -3.38
N GLY A 339 -15.62 22.08 -4.68
CA GLY A 339 -14.89 21.27 -5.64
C GLY A 339 -15.03 19.75 -5.42
N SER A 340 -16.03 19.29 -4.66
CA SER A 340 -16.25 17.88 -4.30
C SER A 340 -15.17 17.24 -3.43
N ILE A 341 -14.32 18.02 -2.76
CA ILE A 341 -13.18 17.50 -1.99
C ILE A 341 -13.64 16.48 -0.95
N ARG A 342 -14.59 16.87 -0.08
CA ARG A 342 -15.12 15.98 0.96
C ARG A 342 -15.73 14.70 0.39
N ARG A 343 -16.63 14.81 -0.60
CA ARG A 343 -17.30 13.63 -1.18
C ARG A 343 -16.28 12.62 -1.73
N GLU A 344 -15.26 13.10 -2.44
CA GLU A 344 -14.27 12.25 -3.09
C GLU A 344 -13.33 11.60 -2.07
N ALA A 345 -12.88 12.37 -1.06
CA ALA A 345 -12.11 11.83 0.06
C ALA A 345 -12.90 10.78 0.87
N VAL A 346 -14.18 11.05 1.16
CA VAL A 346 -15.08 10.09 1.81
C VAL A 346 -15.23 8.82 0.97
N GLY A 347 -15.36 8.95 -0.35
CA GLY A 347 -15.37 7.79 -1.25
C GLY A 347 -14.08 6.97 -1.19
N ASP A 348 -12.92 7.60 -1.09
CA ASP A 348 -11.64 6.87 -0.95
C ASP A 348 -11.48 6.19 0.41
N VAL A 349 -12.00 6.82 1.49
CA VAL A 349 -12.12 6.16 2.79
C VAL A 349 -13.04 4.94 2.69
N THR A 350 -14.23 5.09 2.09
CA THR A 350 -15.16 3.98 1.85
C THR A 350 -14.50 2.83 1.11
N GLU A 351 -13.76 3.12 0.03
CA GLU A 351 -13.13 2.07 -0.77
C GLU A 351 -12.12 1.25 0.03
N GLN A 352 -11.28 1.91 0.81
CA GLN A 352 -10.28 1.21 1.62
C GLN A 352 -10.93 0.51 2.81
N TRP A 353 -11.89 1.14 3.49
CA TRP A 353 -12.57 0.55 4.62
C TRP A 353 -13.35 -0.70 4.19
N MET A 354 -14.03 -0.68 3.04
CA MET A 354 -14.73 -1.84 2.49
C MET A 354 -13.80 -3.04 2.23
N ARG A 355 -12.51 -2.82 1.92
CA ARG A 355 -11.53 -3.90 1.75
C ARG A 355 -11.05 -4.48 3.08
N ILE A 356 -11.06 -3.68 4.15
CA ILE A 356 -10.60 -4.07 5.49
C ILE A 356 -11.75 -4.73 6.27
N ASP A 357 -12.89 -4.04 6.35
CA ASP A 357 -14.10 -4.44 7.06
C ASP A 357 -15.33 -3.81 6.39
N SER A 358 -15.97 -4.56 5.49
CA SER A 358 -17.15 -4.12 4.75
C SER A 358 -18.38 -3.90 5.62
N MET A 359 -18.50 -4.61 6.75
CA MET A 359 -19.64 -4.48 7.64
C MET A 359 -19.55 -3.15 8.41
N ALA A 360 -18.39 -2.87 9.01
CA ALA A 360 -18.16 -1.60 9.71
C ALA A 360 -18.26 -0.40 8.75
N ALA A 361 -17.73 -0.53 7.52
CA ALA A 361 -17.87 0.51 6.50
C ALA A 361 -19.35 0.76 6.15
N GLY A 362 -20.15 -0.29 5.96
CA GLY A 362 -21.58 -0.18 5.67
C GLY A 362 -22.38 0.48 6.81
N GLU A 363 -22.08 0.13 8.06
CA GLU A 363 -22.67 0.77 9.25
C GLU A 363 -22.33 2.26 9.31
N TRP A 364 -21.05 2.60 9.08
CA TRP A 364 -20.61 3.99 9.04
C TRP A 364 -21.33 4.78 7.95
N ILE A 365 -21.39 4.29 6.71
CA ILE A 365 -22.09 4.97 5.61
C ILE A 365 -23.57 5.15 5.94
N SER A 366 -24.21 4.13 6.54
CA SER A 366 -25.61 4.19 6.96
C SER A 366 -25.88 5.22 8.06
N SER A 367 -24.88 5.48 8.90
CA SER A 367 -24.94 6.50 9.96
C SER A 367 -24.78 7.93 9.44
N LEU A 368 -24.26 8.12 8.22
CA LEU A 368 -24.10 9.44 7.64
C LEU A 368 -25.47 10.11 7.37
N PRO A 369 -25.59 11.43 7.56
CA PRO A 369 -26.78 12.17 7.16
C PRO A 369 -27.07 12.00 5.66
N ALA A 370 -28.36 11.91 5.31
CA ALA A 370 -28.78 11.88 3.91
C ALA A 370 -28.29 13.12 3.17
N GLY A 371 -27.75 12.92 1.96
CA GLY A 371 -27.18 13.98 1.14
C GLY A 371 -25.97 13.51 0.34
N ARG A 372 -25.34 14.45 -0.38
CA ARG A 372 -24.28 14.17 -1.38
C ARG A 372 -23.09 13.39 -0.86
N THR A 373 -22.71 13.57 0.40
CA THR A 373 -21.57 12.86 1.00
C THR A 373 -21.89 11.39 1.21
N ARG A 374 -23.07 11.07 1.79
CA ARG A 374 -23.55 9.69 1.91
C ARG A 374 -23.79 9.06 0.55
N ASP A 375 -24.45 9.78 -0.36
CA ASP A 375 -24.72 9.27 -1.71
C ASP A 375 -23.41 8.92 -2.45
N GLY A 376 -22.35 9.74 -2.31
CA GLY A 376 -21.04 9.45 -2.89
C GLY A 376 -20.35 8.23 -2.28
N ALA A 377 -20.51 8.00 -0.98
CA ALA A 377 -20.02 6.80 -0.32
C ALA A 377 -20.79 5.54 -0.78
N SER A 378 -22.13 5.61 -0.81
CA SER A 378 -22.98 4.54 -1.35
C SER A 378 -22.63 4.23 -2.80
N GLU A 379 -22.44 5.25 -3.64
CA GLU A 379 -22.03 5.12 -5.04
C GLU A 379 -20.67 4.40 -5.17
N ARG A 380 -19.72 4.64 -4.26
CA ARG A 380 -18.47 3.88 -4.22
C ARG A 380 -18.72 2.40 -3.92
N VAL A 381 -19.62 2.08 -2.98
CA VAL A 381 -19.98 0.69 -2.67
C VAL A 381 -20.59 -0.01 -3.88
N VAL A 382 -21.54 0.64 -4.58
CA VAL A 382 -22.13 0.11 -5.82
C VAL A 382 -21.03 -0.30 -6.80
N HIS A 383 -20.12 0.61 -7.15
CA HIS A 383 -19.04 0.31 -8.10
C HIS A 383 -18.11 -0.82 -7.64
N MET A 384 -17.89 -0.99 -6.34
CA MET A 384 -17.07 -2.08 -5.82
C MET A 384 -17.75 -3.44 -5.87
N THR A 385 -19.07 -3.49 -5.72
CA THR A 385 -19.81 -4.75 -5.58
C THR A 385 -20.59 -5.16 -6.83
N THR A 386 -20.83 -4.28 -7.81
CA THR A 386 -21.65 -4.62 -9.00
C THR A 386 -21.24 -5.93 -9.68
N ASN A 387 -19.93 -6.20 -9.79
CA ASN A 387 -19.43 -7.39 -10.48
C ASN A 387 -19.36 -8.65 -9.60
N SER A 388 -19.27 -8.51 -8.28
CA SER A 388 -19.08 -9.62 -7.35
C SER A 388 -20.34 -9.99 -6.58
N ASP A 389 -21.15 -8.98 -6.23
CA ASP A 389 -22.42 -9.07 -5.54
C ASP A 389 -23.37 -7.94 -6.03
N PRO A 390 -24.04 -8.17 -7.18
CA PRO A 390 -24.96 -7.19 -7.75
C PRO A 390 -26.20 -6.98 -6.88
N GLY A 391 -26.55 -7.91 -5.98
CA GLY A 391 -27.65 -7.74 -5.02
C GLY A 391 -27.33 -6.64 -4.02
N THR A 392 -26.15 -6.72 -3.39
CA THR A 392 -25.64 -5.65 -2.51
C THR A 392 -25.52 -4.33 -3.27
N ALA A 393 -24.96 -4.34 -4.48
CA ALA A 393 -24.85 -3.13 -5.31
C ALA A 393 -26.23 -2.49 -5.56
N PHE A 394 -27.25 -3.30 -5.82
CA PHE A 394 -28.60 -2.83 -6.09
C PHE A 394 -29.25 -2.21 -4.83
N GLU A 395 -29.08 -2.82 -3.66
CA GLU A 395 -29.56 -2.24 -2.39
C GLU A 395 -28.92 -0.88 -2.10
N TRP A 396 -27.60 -0.76 -2.28
CA TRP A 396 -26.90 0.51 -2.11
C TRP A 396 -27.31 1.55 -3.16
N ALA A 397 -27.52 1.14 -4.42
CA ALA A 397 -28.03 2.03 -5.46
C ALA A 397 -29.39 2.63 -5.08
N GLN A 398 -30.29 1.82 -4.51
CA GLN A 398 -31.61 2.28 -4.03
C GLN A 398 -31.52 3.24 -2.85
N SER A 399 -30.44 3.19 -2.06
CA SER A 399 -30.25 4.05 -0.88
C SER A 399 -29.91 5.51 -1.19
N LEU A 400 -29.59 5.83 -2.46
CA LEU A 400 -29.21 7.19 -2.87
C LEU A 400 -30.39 8.16 -2.76
N SER A 401 -30.09 9.39 -2.33
CA SER A 401 -31.09 10.44 -2.14
C SER A 401 -31.42 11.18 -3.43
N GLU A 402 -30.44 11.37 -4.34
CA GLU A 402 -30.65 12.02 -5.64
C GLU A 402 -31.22 11.06 -6.70
N ASP A 403 -32.51 11.20 -7.04
CA ASP A 403 -33.23 10.33 -7.99
C ASP A 403 -32.50 10.09 -9.31
N HIS A 404 -31.93 11.13 -9.92
CA HIS A 404 -31.22 10.99 -11.19
C HIS A 404 -30.03 10.03 -11.08
N ARG A 405 -29.24 10.14 -9.99
CA ARG A 405 -28.10 9.24 -9.74
C ARG A 405 -28.58 7.85 -9.33
N ARG A 406 -29.57 7.78 -8.44
CA ARG A 406 -30.19 6.53 -7.98
C ARG A 406 -30.65 5.69 -9.18
N PHE A 407 -31.43 6.28 -10.09
CA PHE A 407 -31.94 5.57 -11.27
C PHE A 407 -30.82 5.18 -12.24
N GLY A 408 -29.80 6.03 -12.40
CA GLY A 408 -28.61 5.70 -13.19
C GLY A 408 -27.84 4.49 -12.66
N LEU A 409 -27.57 4.45 -11.36
CA LEU A 409 -26.88 3.33 -10.72
C LEU A 409 -27.72 2.05 -10.69
N ILE A 410 -29.04 2.16 -10.47
CA ILE A 410 -29.97 1.02 -10.58
C ILE A 410 -29.90 0.43 -11.99
N HIS A 411 -29.98 1.27 -13.03
CA HIS A 411 -29.91 0.82 -14.42
C HIS A 411 -28.58 0.14 -14.74
N HIS A 412 -27.46 0.76 -14.35
CA HIS A 412 -26.13 0.18 -14.53
C HIS A 412 -26.02 -1.18 -13.82
N THR A 413 -26.43 -1.26 -12.56
CA THR A 413 -26.37 -2.50 -11.78
C THR A 413 -27.24 -3.59 -12.41
N LEU A 414 -28.46 -3.28 -12.83
CA LEU A 414 -29.35 -4.23 -13.51
C LEU A 414 -28.78 -4.69 -14.85
N THR A 415 -28.07 -3.82 -15.57
CA THR A 415 -27.40 -4.16 -16.83
C THR A 415 -26.35 -5.24 -16.60
N GLU A 416 -25.40 -5.00 -15.70
CA GLU A 416 -24.34 -5.96 -15.37
C GLU A 416 -24.91 -7.24 -14.75
N TRP A 417 -25.88 -7.11 -13.84
CA TRP A 417 -26.53 -8.27 -13.22
C TRP A 417 -27.25 -9.14 -14.25
N SER A 418 -27.93 -8.54 -15.23
CA SER A 418 -28.66 -9.30 -16.25
C SER A 418 -27.76 -10.13 -17.18
N ALA A 419 -26.49 -9.77 -17.30
CA ALA A 419 -25.49 -10.51 -18.06
C ALA A 419 -25.06 -11.80 -17.34
N VAL A 420 -25.15 -11.83 -16.01
CA VAL A 420 -24.74 -12.96 -15.17
C VAL A 420 -25.94 -13.79 -14.71
N ASP A 421 -26.99 -13.14 -14.18
CA ASP A 421 -28.21 -13.76 -13.66
C ASP A 421 -29.44 -12.92 -14.03
N ARG A 422 -29.98 -13.21 -15.22
CA ARG A 422 -31.15 -12.51 -15.77
C ARG A 422 -32.41 -12.68 -14.90
N PRO A 423 -32.78 -13.88 -14.41
CA PRO A 423 -33.92 -14.04 -13.51
C PRO A 423 -33.82 -13.17 -12.24
N ALA A 424 -32.65 -13.12 -11.59
CA ALA A 424 -32.47 -12.31 -10.39
C ALA A 424 -32.56 -10.81 -10.70
N ALA A 425 -31.94 -10.35 -11.79
CA ALA A 425 -32.07 -8.96 -12.25
C ALA A 425 -33.52 -8.57 -12.57
N GLN A 426 -34.30 -9.49 -13.17
CA GLN A 426 -35.72 -9.27 -13.41
C GLN A 426 -36.51 -9.14 -12.10
N GLN A 427 -36.24 -10.00 -11.11
CA GLN A 427 -36.87 -9.90 -9.80
C GLN A 427 -36.53 -8.59 -9.09
N ALA A 428 -35.26 -8.16 -9.13
CA ALA A 428 -34.80 -6.90 -8.56
C ALA A 428 -35.49 -5.69 -9.21
N LEU A 429 -35.64 -5.67 -10.54
CA LEU A 429 -36.39 -4.63 -11.24
C LEU A 429 -37.86 -4.54 -10.79
N MET A 430 -38.50 -5.69 -10.51
CA MET A 430 -39.88 -5.74 -10.05
C MET A 430 -40.06 -5.17 -8.64
N THR A 431 -39.08 -5.39 -7.75
CA THR A 431 -39.11 -4.91 -6.37
C THR A 431 -38.48 -3.52 -6.20
N ALA A 432 -37.89 -2.95 -7.25
CA ALA A 432 -37.25 -1.65 -7.23
C ALA A 432 -38.21 -0.52 -6.79
N ASP A 433 -37.76 0.32 -5.86
CA ASP A 433 -38.42 1.58 -5.47
C ASP A 433 -38.21 2.67 -6.54
N ILE A 434 -38.82 2.45 -7.70
CA ILE A 434 -38.80 3.37 -8.85
C ILE A 434 -40.23 3.56 -9.42
N PRO A 435 -40.51 4.71 -10.06
CA PRO A 435 -41.78 4.94 -10.75
C PRO A 435 -42.07 3.86 -11.79
N ALA A 436 -43.37 3.57 -12.02
CA ALA A 436 -43.80 2.51 -12.94
C ALA A 436 -43.27 2.73 -14.36
N GLU A 437 -43.21 3.98 -14.80
CA GLU A 437 -42.71 4.39 -16.11
C GLU A 437 -41.20 4.10 -16.24
N VAL A 438 -40.42 4.36 -15.19
CA VAL A 438 -38.99 4.06 -15.15
C VAL A 438 -38.76 2.55 -15.16
N ARG A 439 -39.56 1.80 -14.39
CA ARG A 439 -39.52 0.33 -14.36
C ARG A 439 -39.82 -0.27 -15.73
N GLN A 440 -40.87 0.21 -16.39
CA GLN A 440 -41.23 -0.25 -17.73
C GLN A 440 -40.11 0.04 -18.73
N ARG A 441 -39.60 1.27 -18.77
CA ARG A 441 -38.50 1.65 -19.65
C ARG A 441 -37.27 0.76 -19.44
N PHE A 442 -36.85 0.55 -18.19
CA PHE A 442 -35.72 -0.33 -17.87
C PHE A 442 -35.99 -1.78 -18.29
N GLY A 443 -37.22 -2.27 -18.10
CA GLY A 443 -37.64 -3.59 -18.54
C GLY A 443 -37.58 -3.77 -20.06
N GLU A 444 -37.96 -2.76 -20.82
CA GLU A 444 -37.89 -2.75 -22.28
C GLU A 444 -36.43 -2.67 -22.78
N GLU A 445 -35.64 -1.73 -22.25
CA GLU A 445 -34.24 -1.51 -22.64
C GLU A 445 -33.34 -2.72 -22.36
N LEU A 446 -33.50 -3.35 -21.19
CA LEU A 446 -32.69 -4.49 -20.76
C LEU A 446 -33.30 -5.85 -21.16
N GLY A 447 -34.50 -5.84 -21.76
CA GLY A 447 -35.29 -7.02 -22.06
C GLY A 447 -35.72 -7.82 -20.81
N LEU A 448 -35.80 -7.16 -19.66
CA LEU A 448 -36.26 -7.74 -18.39
C LEU A 448 -37.80 -7.68 -18.23
N ALA A 449 -38.51 -7.16 -19.22
CA ALA A 449 -39.97 -7.13 -19.23
C ALA A 449 -40.56 -8.54 -19.06
N PRO A 450 -41.62 -8.72 -18.25
CA PRO A 450 -42.31 -9.99 -18.14
C PRO A 450 -42.93 -10.35 -19.49
N PRO A 451 -43.01 -11.64 -19.86
CA PRO A 451 -43.65 -12.04 -21.11
C PRO A 451 -45.10 -11.53 -21.14
N PRO A 452 -45.60 -11.07 -22.30
CA PRO A 452 -46.98 -10.59 -22.39
C PRO A 452 -47.92 -11.70 -21.92
N THR A 453 -48.77 -11.37 -20.95
CA THR A 453 -49.84 -12.29 -20.50
C THR A 453 -50.65 -12.72 -21.71
N PRO A 454 -50.85 -14.03 -21.96
CA PRO A 454 -51.72 -14.47 -23.05
C PRO A 454 -53.11 -13.91 -22.79
N SER A 455 -53.63 -13.13 -23.73
CA SER A 455 -55.00 -12.62 -23.70
C SER A 455 -55.96 -13.78 -23.41
N PRO A 456 -56.92 -13.65 -22.47
CA PRO A 456 -57.90 -14.69 -22.26
C PRO A 456 -58.64 -14.88 -23.58
N GLN A 457 -58.47 -16.05 -24.20
CA GLN A 457 -59.29 -16.46 -25.32
C GLN A 457 -60.73 -16.33 -24.86
N SER A 458 -61.48 -15.42 -25.49
CA SER A 458 -62.91 -15.29 -25.33
C SER A 458 -63.51 -16.67 -25.63
N GLY A 459 -63.84 -17.42 -24.58
CA GLY A 459 -64.57 -18.66 -24.67
C GLY A 459 -65.86 -18.37 -25.39
N GLY A 460 -65.96 -18.85 -26.63
CA GLY A 460 -67.18 -18.76 -27.41
C GLY A 460 -68.29 -19.49 -26.66
N GLU A 461 -69.30 -18.73 -26.23
CA GLU A 461 -70.59 -19.27 -25.83
C GLU A 461 -71.12 -20.15 -26.96
N SER A 462 -71.10 -21.46 -26.72
CA SER A 462 -71.84 -22.43 -27.52
C SER A 462 -73.31 -22.33 -27.13
N GLY A 463 -73.99 -21.32 -27.67
CA GLY A 463 -75.43 -21.17 -27.58
C GLY A 463 -76.13 -22.21 -28.45
N THR A 464 -76.87 -23.10 -27.79
CA THR A 464 -77.80 -24.08 -28.36
C THR A 464 -78.76 -23.50 -29.40
N LYS A 465 -78.86 -24.17 -30.56
CA LYS A 465 -80.13 -24.55 -31.18
C LYS A 465 -79.96 -25.72 -32.13
#